data_AF-A0A314UCP6-F1
#
_entry.id   AF-A0A314UCP6-F1
#
_cell.length_a   1.000
_cell.length_b   1.000
_cell.length_c   1.000
_cell.angle_alpha   90.00
_cell.angle_beta   90.00
_cell.angle_gamma   90.00
#
_symmetry.space_group_name_H-M   'P 1'
#
loop_
_entity.id
_entity.type
_entity.pdbx_description
1 polymer ?
#
loop_
_entity_poly.entity_id
_entity_poly.type
_entity_poly.pdbx_seq_one_letter_code
_entity_poly.pdbx_strand_id
1 'polypeptide(L)'
;MKGIHLQELPTVLHITNPDNICFKLTVETMDRVDKASAVVLLTFDALEQEILDALSSMLIPPICTIGPIELLLVNQIPEDPLKSVGYSLWKEETECLQYG
;
A
#
# COMPACT_ATOMS: atom_id res chain seq x y z
N MET A 1 -4.54 13.85 -3.66
CA MET A 1 -5.79 13.05 -3.84
C MET A 1 -6.87 13.89 -4.51
N LYS A 2 -6.86 13.96 -5.84
CA LYS A 2 -7.89 14.67 -6.62
C LYS A 2 -8.77 13.64 -7.32
N GLY A 3 -10.08 13.85 -7.31
CA GLY A 3 -11.03 13.03 -8.08
C GLY A 3 -11.50 11.74 -7.40
N ILE A 4 -11.13 11.47 -6.14
CA ILE A 4 -11.60 10.28 -5.41
C ILE A 4 -13.00 10.54 -4.84
N HIS A 5 -13.94 9.66 -5.16
CA HIS A 5 -15.29 9.67 -4.63
C HIS A 5 -15.36 8.91 -3.29
N LEU A 6 -16.32 9.26 -2.42
CA LEU A 6 -16.49 8.58 -1.13
C LEU A 6 -16.66 7.06 -1.30
N GLN A 7 -17.33 6.62 -2.36
CA GLN A 7 -17.55 5.21 -2.67
C GLN A 7 -16.26 4.42 -3.03
N GLU A 8 -15.19 5.11 -3.43
CA GLU A 8 -13.90 4.51 -3.81
C GLU A 8 -12.95 4.37 -2.61
N LEU A 9 -13.32 4.93 -1.47
CA LEU A 9 -12.54 4.77 -0.25
C LEU A 9 -12.56 3.30 0.22
N PRO A 10 -11.49 2.83 0.89
CA PRO A 10 -11.46 1.51 1.48
C PRO A 10 -12.70 1.24 2.34
N THR A 11 -13.28 0.05 2.24
CA THR A 11 -14.52 -0.33 2.92
C THR A 11 -14.49 -0.09 4.43
N VAL A 12 -13.30 -0.17 5.05
CA VAL A 12 -13.11 0.12 6.48
C VAL A 12 -13.55 1.54 6.87
N LEU A 13 -13.49 2.51 5.95
CA LEU A 13 -13.92 3.89 6.18
C LEU A 13 -15.44 4.07 6.05
N HIS A 14 -16.17 3.07 5.55
CA HIS A 14 -17.64 3.08 5.46
C HIS A 14 -18.32 2.38 6.65
N ILE A 15 -17.55 1.78 7.55
CA ILE A 15 -18.09 1.03 8.69
C ILE A 15 -18.62 1.99 9.75
N THR A 16 -19.90 1.87 10.10
CA THR A 16 -20.55 2.71 11.12
C THR A 16 -20.62 2.05 12.50
N ASN A 17 -20.39 0.75 12.59
CA ASN A 17 -20.33 0.03 13.86
C ASN A 17 -18.96 0.27 14.54
N PRO A 18 -18.90 1.00 15.67
CA PRO A 18 -17.65 1.29 16.36
C PRO A 18 -16.97 0.04 16.94
N ASP A 19 -17.72 -1.04 17.18
CA ASP A 19 -17.19 -2.30 17.71
C ASP A 19 -16.62 -3.22 16.61
N ASN A 20 -16.64 -2.79 15.35
CA ASN A 20 -16.04 -3.56 14.27
C ASN A 20 -14.51 -3.65 14.43
N ILE A 21 -14.00 -4.88 14.41
CA ILE A 21 -12.58 -5.16 14.64
C ILE A 21 -11.65 -4.49 13.62
N CYS A 22 -12.01 -4.45 12.34
CA CYS A 22 -11.19 -3.83 11.30
C CYS A 22 -11.14 -2.32 11.50
N PHE A 23 -12.30 -1.69 11.76
CA PHE A 23 -12.38 -0.26 12.04
C PHE A 23 -11.52 0.12 13.25
N LYS A 24 -11.68 -0.60 14.36
CA LYS A 24 -10.91 -0.38 15.59
C LYS A 24 -9.41 -0.56 15.35
N LEU A 25 -9.00 -1.64 14.67
CA LEU A 25 -7.61 -1.88 14.36
C LEU A 25 -7.02 -0.76 13.50
N THR A 26 -7.73 -0.30 12.48
CA THR A 26 -7.28 0.81 11.62
C THR A 26 -7.07 2.09 12.43
N VAL A 27 -8.04 2.48 13.26
CA VAL A 27 -7.94 3.68 14.11
C VAL A 27 -6.78 3.56 15.10
N GLU A 28 -6.67 2.45 15.83
CA GLU A 28 -5.59 2.22 16.80
C GLU A 28 -4.20 2.17 16.14
N THR A 29 -4.11 1.64 14.92
CA THR A 29 -2.86 1.62 14.16
C THR A 29 -2.45 3.03 13.73
N MET A 30 -3.40 3.82 13.23
CA MET A 30 -3.14 5.21 12.83
C MET A 30 -2.76 6.10 14.03
N ASP A 31 -3.39 5.93 15.18
CA ASP A 31 -3.03 6.66 16.42
C ASP A 31 -1.59 6.37 16.90
N ARG A 32 -1.02 5.23 16.46
CA ARG A 32 0.31 4.79 16.85
C ARG A 32 1.35 4.92 15.74
N VAL A 33 0.97 5.39 14.55
CA VAL A 33 1.87 5.44 13.39
C VAL A 33 3.12 6.28 13.69
N ASP A 34 2.98 7.35 14.46
CA ASP A 34 4.08 8.24 14.84
C ASP A 34 5.13 7.57 15.74
N LYS A 35 4.83 6.41 16.32
CA LYS A 35 5.75 5.63 17.14
C LYS A 35 6.54 4.61 16.31
N ALA A 36 6.24 4.46 15.03
CA ALA A 36 6.98 3.58 14.15
C ALA A 36 8.38 4.14 13.85
N SER A 37 9.35 3.27 13.59
CA SER A 37 10.67 3.70 13.12
C SER A 37 10.64 4.18 11.66
N ALA A 38 9.73 3.64 10.86
CA ALA A 38 9.49 3.97 9.44
C ALA A 38 8.13 3.40 9.01
N VAL A 39 7.54 3.97 7.96
CA VAL A 39 6.37 3.42 7.26
C VAL A 39 6.83 2.87 5.92
N VAL A 40 6.63 1.58 5.69
CA VAL A 40 7.01 0.92 4.43
C VAL A 40 5.79 0.78 3.53
N LEU A 41 5.87 1.31 2.32
CA LEU A 41 4.82 1.25 1.31
C LEU A 41 5.28 0.39 0.12
N LEU A 42 4.42 -0.53 -0.32
CA LEU A 42 4.62 -1.35 -1.51
C LEU A 42 4.28 -0.54 -2.78
N THR A 43 5.00 0.55 -2.99
CA THR A 43 4.86 1.48 -4.13
C THR A 43 6.25 2.01 -4.53
N PHE A 44 6.32 2.85 -5.56
CA PHE A 44 7.55 3.52 -6.00
C PHE A 44 7.33 5.00 -6.30
N ASP A 45 8.38 5.80 -6.14
CA ASP A 45 8.27 7.27 -6.10
C ASP A 45 7.59 7.87 -7.34
N ALA A 46 7.98 7.42 -8.53
CA ALA A 46 7.44 7.93 -9.78
C ALA A 46 5.93 7.65 -9.97
N LEU A 47 5.35 6.66 -9.27
CA LEU A 47 3.92 6.35 -9.35
C LEU A 47 3.08 7.30 -8.49
N GLU A 48 3.57 7.63 -7.28
CA GLU A 48 2.76 8.25 -6.23
C GLU A 48 3.43 9.48 -5.59
N GLN A 49 4.32 10.18 -6.29
CA GLN A 49 5.11 11.30 -5.76
C GLN A 49 4.28 12.33 -4.96
N GLU A 50 3.15 12.80 -5.50
CA GLU A 50 2.28 13.78 -4.81
C GLU A 50 1.78 13.25 -3.46
N ILE A 51 1.46 11.95 -3.39
CA ILE A 51 0.97 11.30 -2.18
C ILE A 51 2.11 11.11 -1.19
N LEU A 52 3.28 10.69 -1.66
CA LEU A 52 4.47 10.49 -0.82
C LEU A 52 4.95 11.80 -0.21
N ASP A 53 4.93 12.90 -0.97
CA ASP A 53 5.25 14.24 -0.48
C ASP A 53 4.26 14.67 0.61
N ALA A 54 2.96 14.45 0.39
CA ALA A 54 1.92 14.74 1.37
C ALA A 54 2.11 13.91 2.65
N LEU A 55 2.29 12.59 2.53
CA LEU A 55 2.50 11.69 3.67
C LEU A 55 3.77 12.05 4.46
N SER A 56 4.88 12.34 3.76
CA SER A 56 6.13 12.75 4.39
C SER A 56 6.02 14.09 5.13
N SER A 57 5.11 14.96 4.70
CA SER A 57 4.82 16.22 5.41
C SER A 57 3.90 16.06 6.61
N MET A 58 3.05 15.03 6.62
CA MET A 58 2.03 14.79 7.64
C MET A 58 2.48 13.84 8.75
N LEU A 59 3.32 12.86 8.42
CA LEU A 59 3.79 11.82 9.33
C LEU A 59 5.17 12.15 9.87
N ILE A 60 5.39 11.83 11.14
CA ILE A 60 6.71 11.95 11.79
C ILE A 60 7.72 10.90 11.27
N PRO A 61 7.38 9.60 11.15
CA PRO A 61 8.33 8.60 10.68
C PRO A 61 8.65 8.76 9.18
N PRO A 62 9.87 8.36 8.76
CA PRO A 62 10.22 8.35 7.35
C PRO A 62 9.36 7.36 6.56
N ILE A 63 9.02 7.73 5.33
CA ILE A 63 8.32 6.88 4.37
C ILE A 63 9.34 6.17 3.48
N CYS A 64 9.26 4.85 3.40
CA CYS A 64 10.12 4.01 2.57
C CYS A 64 9.29 3.31 1.50
N THR A 65 9.58 3.58 0.24
CA THR A 65 8.99 2.91 -0.92
C THR A 65 9.86 1.71 -1.32
N ILE A 66 9.27 0.53 -1.46
CA ILE A 66 10.00 -0.71 -1.80
C ILE A 66 9.42 -1.44 -3.03
N GLY A 67 8.60 -0.76 -3.82
CA GLY A 67 8.02 -1.30 -5.04
C GLY A 67 8.85 -1.01 -6.30
N PRO A 68 8.51 -1.66 -7.42
CA PRO A 68 7.68 -2.85 -7.50
C PRO A 68 8.44 -4.08 -6.98
N ILE A 69 7.78 -4.89 -6.16
CA ILE A 69 8.43 -6.01 -5.44
C ILE A 69 8.93 -7.09 -6.41
N GLU A 70 8.26 -7.24 -7.53
CA GLU A 70 8.59 -8.13 -8.65
C GLU A 70 10.04 -7.93 -9.10
N LEU A 71 10.45 -6.67 -9.31
CA LEU A 71 11.78 -6.32 -9.79
C LEU A 71 12.85 -6.56 -8.72
N LEU A 72 12.53 -6.32 -7.45
CA LEU A 72 13.47 -6.56 -6.36
C LEU A 72 13.78 -8.05 -6.21
N LEU A 73 12.80 -8.92 -6.41
CA LEU A 73 12.93 -10.36 -6.20
C LEU A 73 13.63 -11.04 -7.37
N VAL A 74 13.35 -10.63 -8.62
CA VAL A 74 14.08 -11.12 -9.82
C VAL A 74 15.59 -10.88 -9.73
N ASN A 75 15.98 -9.75 -9.14
CA ASN A 75 17.39 -9.37 -9.05
C ASN A 75 18.14 -9.96 -7.85
N GLN A 76 17.43 -10.48 -6.83
CA GLN A 76 18.05 -10.84 -5.54
C GLN A 76 17.81 -12.28 -5.08
N ILE A 77 16.82 -13.00 -5.63
CA ILE A 77 16.50 -14.37 -5.18
C ILE A 77 16.90 -15.40 -6.26
N PRO A 78 17.80 -16.34 -5.96
CA PRO A 78 18.08 -17.47 -6.86
C PRO A 78 16.84 -18.37 -6.96
N GLU A 79 16.51 -18.83 -8.18
CA GLU A 79 15.45 -19.80 -8.54
C GLU A 79 14.55 -20.25 -7.36
N ASP A 80 13.52 -19.44 -7.07
CA ASP A 80 12.59 -19.71 -5.97
C ASP A 80 11.65 -20.89 -6.34
N PRO A 81 11.56 -21.95 -5.53
CA PRO A 81 10.57 -23.01 -5.71
C PRO A 81 9.11 -22.52 -5.71
N LEU A 82 8.84 -21.30 -5.25
CA LEU A 82 7.55 -20.63 -5.29
C LEU A 82 7.34 -19.75 -6.52
N LYS A 83 8.20 -19.79 -7.55
CA LYS A 83 8.00 -19.04 -8.82
C LYS A 83 6.61 -19.19 -9.46
N SER A 84 5.91 -20.29 -9.19
CA SER A 84 4.54 -20.54 -9.69
C SER A 84 3.45 -19.82 -8.90
N VAL A 85 3.73 -19.45 -7.65
CA VAL A 85 2.89 -18.61 -6.80
C VAL A 85 3.41 -17.19 -7.00
N GLY A 86 2.74 -16.40 -7.83
CA GLY A 86 3.13 -15.00 -8.06
C GLY A 86 3.26 -14.21 -6.75
N TYR A 87 3.77 -12.98 -6.84
CA TYR A 87 4.07 -12.16 -5.65
C TYR A 87 2.83 -11.65 -4.90
N SER A 88 1.67 -11.78 -5.54
CA SER A 88 0.37 -11.44 -4.98
C SER A 88 -0.49 -12.69 -4.86
N LEU A 89 -1.27 -12.75 -3.78
CA LEU A 89 -2.33 -13.77 -3.65
C LEU A 89 -3.54 -13.48 -4.55
N TRP A 90 -3.57 -12.29 -5.17
CA TRP A 90 -4.58 -11.92 -6.15
C TRP A 90 -4.25 -12.49 -7.52
N LYS A 91 -5.29 -12.82 -8.28
CA LYS A 91 -5.14 -13.15 -9.70
C LYS A 91 -4.59 -11.92 -10.43
N GLU A 92 -3.49 -12.10 -11.14
CA GLU A 92 -2.90 -11.03 -11.94
C GLU A 92 -3.84 -10.63 -13.09
N GLU A 93 -4.12 -9.34 -13.22
CA GLU A 93 -4.89 -8.79 -14.33
C GLU A 93 -3.94 -8.36 -15.45
N THR A 94 -3.98 -9.08 -16.56
CA THR A 94 -3.08 -8.86 -17.70
C THR A 94 -3.61 -7.84 -18.71
N GLU A 95 -4.87 -7.40 -18.54
CA GLU A 95 -5.59 -6.58 -19.52
C GLU A 95 -5.37 -5.06 -19.33
N CYS A 96 -4.83 -4.62 -18.19
CA CYS A 96 -4.77 -3.21 -17.80
C CYS A 96 -3.73 -2.34 -18.54
N LEU A 97 -2.84 -2.93 -19.35
CA LEU A 97 -1.77 -2.18 -20.05
C LEU A 97 -2.17 -1.67 -21.46
N GLN A 98 -3.40 -1.90 -21.92
CA GLN A 98 -3.80 -1.55 -23.29
C GLN A 98 -4.26 -0.10 -23.46
N TYR A 99 -4.46 0.66 -22.38
CA TYR A 99 -4.89 2.06 -22.45
C TYR A 99 -4.12 2.91 -21.43
N GLY A 100 -2.85 3.20 -21.76
CA GLY A 100 -2.05 4.24 -21.13
C GLY A 100 -1.89 5.44 -22.06
#